data_AF-R7T318-F1
#
_entry.id   AF-R7T318-F1
#
_cell.length_a   1.000
_cell.length_b   1.000
_cell.length_c   1.000
_cell.angle_alpha   90.00
_cell.angle_beta   90.00
_cell.angle_gamma   90.00
#
_symmetry.space_group_name_H-M   'P 1'
#
loop_
_entity.id
_entity.type
_entity.pdbx_description
1 polymer ?
#
loop_
_entity_poly.entity_id
_entity_poly.type
_entity_poly.pdbx_seq_one_letter_code
_entity_poly.pdbx_strand_id
1 'polypeptide(L)'
;VMSATTAAVLKAYGAPGAEKTAEFISLTDRFFDCLNGISLTDNKFDRRGYTSVDDARFKFLDDFLIYLRDWKNLVEAKKAENLTASERNRMFISAPTYNGIRVTVQSFVEVTRYLLQHGCAFVLPRKMCQDPLEEHFGRHRSQQRRCSNPTLYQFGKQAADPTMLGFADAHKGQHKRSQKDNGSCCPLFKPHQEEDY
;
A
#
# COMPACT_ATOMS: atom_id res chain seq x y z
N VAL A 1 10.54 7.05 -7.57
CA VAL A 1 9.95 7.93 -8.61
C VAL A 1 9.01 8.92 -7.96
N MET A 2 7.93 8.48 -7.31
CA MET A 2 7.06 9.35 -6.52
C MET A 2 7.56 9.36 -5.05
N SER A 3 8.62 10.11 -4.75
CA SER A 3 9.15 10.19 -3.39
C SER A 3 9.45 11.61 -2.93
N ALA A 4 9.44 11.83 -1.61
CA ALA A 4 9.82 13.11 -1.00
C ALA A 4 11.21 13.60 -1.49
N THR A 5 12.18 12.70 -1.63
CA THR A 5 13.50 13.03 -2.18
C THR A 5 13.43 13.49 -3.62
N THR A 6 12.65 12.82 -4.47
CA THR A 6 12.48 13.24 -5.87
C THR A 6 11.79 14.60 -5.97
N ALA A 7 10.77 14.86 -5.14
CA ALA A 7 10.16 16.19 -5.07
C ALA A 7 11.14 17.27 -4.60
N ALA A 8 11.99 16.98 -3.61
CA ALA A 8 13.00 17.93 -3.13
C ALA A 8 14.02 18.27 -4.24
N VAL A 9 14.48 17.27 -4.99
CA VAL A 9 15.37 17.47 -6.13
C VAL A 9 14.69 18.31 -7.23
N LEU A 10 13.43 18.04 -7.55
CA LEU A 10 12.67 18.83 -8.53
C LEU A 10 12.46 20.28 -8.08
N LYS A 11 12.28 20.53 -6.78
CA LYS A 11 12.19 21.90 -6.25
C LYS A 11 13.53 22.64 -6.31
N ALA A 12 14.63 21.94 -6.09
CA ALA A 12 15.96 22.54 -6.06
C ALA A 12 16.58 22.74 -7.45
N TYR A 13 16.30 21.82 -8.39
CA TYR A 13 17.00 21.75 -9.68
C TYR A 13 16.06 21.58 -10.88
N GLY A 14 14.74 21.60 -10.66
CA GLY A 14 13.77 21.45 -11.75
C GLY A 14 13.77 22.64 -12.69
N ALA A 15 13.40 22.38 -13.95
CA ALA A 15 13.15 23.44 -14.91
C ALA A 15 11.95 24.31 -14.45
N PRO A 16 11.86 25.59 -14.90
CA PRO A 16 10.69 26.43 -14.63
C PRO A 16 9.38 25.71 -14.99
N GLY A 17 8.42 25.68 -14.05
CA GLY A 17 7.16 24.94 -14.20
C GLY A 17 7.15 23.55 -13.56
N ALA A 18 8.27 23.06 -13.02
CA ALA A 18 8.35 21.78 -12.32
C ALA A 18 7.75 21.80 -10.90
N GLU A 19 7.37 22.97 -10.39
CA GLU A 19 6.91 23.17 -9.00
C GLU A 19 5.64 22.36 -8.71
N LYS A 20 4.69 22.39 -9.64
CA LYS A 20 3.42 21.63 -9.53
C LYS A 20 3.64 20.13 -9.63
N THR A 21 4.60 19.69 -10.43
CA THR A 21 5.01 18.28 -10.47
C THR A 21 5.63 17.85 -9.15
N ALA A 22 6.50 18.67 -8.55
CA ALA A 22 7.10 18.38 -7.26
C ALA A 22 6.07 18.39 -6.11
N GLU A 23 5.09 19.29 -6.16
CA GLU A 23 3.94 19.32 -5.26
C GLU A 23 3.15 18.01 -5.35
N PHE A 24 2.75 17.60 -6.56
CA PHE A 24 2.04 16.34 -6.80
C PHE A 24 2.82 15.12 -6.29
N ILE A 25 4.13 15.06 -6.55
CA ILE A 25 4.99 13.98 -6.06
C ILE A 25 5.02 13.95 -4.54
N SER A 26 5.14 15.10 -3.88
CA SER A 26 5.17 15.20 -2.41
C SER A 26 3.86 14.73 -1.80
N LEU A 27 2.72 15.16 -2.36
CA LEU A 27 1.39 14.77 -1.90
C LEU A 27 1.15 13.27 -2.09
N THR A 28 1.58 12.71 -3.23
CA THR A 28 1.43 11.28 -3.52
C THR A 28 2.31 10.41 -2.63
N ASP A 29 3.57 10.82 -2.35
CA ASP A 29 4.46 10.13 -1.40
C ASP A 29 3.81 10.04 -0.02
N ARG A 30 3.29 11.17 0.48
CA ARG A 30 2.63 11.23 1.77
C ARG A 30 1.33 10.45 1.82
N PHE A 31 0.53 10.50 0.76
CA PHE A 31 -0.67 9.67 0.59
C PHE A 31 -0.34 8.18 0.72
N PHE A 32 0.71 7.72 0.02
CA PHE A 32 1.12 6.33 0.07
C PHE A 32 1.59 5.93 1.46
N ASP A 33 2.39 6.77 2.11
CA ASP A 33 2.87 6.49 3.46
C ASP A 33 1.75 6.38 4.49
N CYS A 34 0.73 7.25 4.40
CA CYS A 34 -0.47 7.19 5.24
C CYS A 34 -1.24 5.87 5.10
N LEU A 35 -1.12 5.19 3.96
CA LEU A 35 -1.83 3.95 3.65
C LEU A 35 -0.94 2.71 3.67
N ASN A 36 0.33 2.84 4.06
CA ASN A 36 1.31 1.75 3.99
C ASN A 36 2.07 1.52 5.31
N GLY A 37 1.53 2.02 6.43
CA GLY A 37 2.15 1.90 7.75
C GLY A 37 2.19 0.46 8.28
N ILE A 38 3.35 0.05 8.80
CA ILE A 38 3.64 -1.33 9.26
C ILE A 38 3.85 -1.46 10.77
N SER A 39 4.11 -0.35 11.45
CA SER A 39 4.50 -0.32 12.87
C SER A 39 3.90 0.90 13.56
N LEU A 40 3.74 0.84 14.88
CA LEU A 40 3.35 2.00 15.69
C LEU A 40 4.49 2.99 15.92
N THR A 41 5.74 2.53 15.77
CA THR A 41 6.95 3.27 16.16
C THR A 41 7.83 3.66 14.97
N ASP A 42 7.27 3.73 13.75
CA ASP A 42 8.02 4.18 12.58
C ASP A 42 8.57 5.61 12.79
N ASN A 43 9.79 5.88 12.33
CA ASN A 43 10.38 7.20 12.46
C ASN A 43 9.59 8.26 11.67
N LYS A 44 8.98 7.88 10.54
CA LYS A 44 8.09 8.77 9.78
C LYS A 44 6.67 8.66 10.34
N PHE A 45 6.16 9.77 10.87
CA PHE A 45 4.81 9.84 11.45
C PHE A 45 3.73 9.30 10.50
N ASP A 46 3.77 9.69 9.22
CA ASP A 46 2.78 9.25 8.24
C ASP A 46 2.77 7.73 8.05
N ARG A 47 3.89 7.03 8.32
CA ARG A 47 4.04 5.56 8.19
C ARG A 47 3.71 4.77 9.46
N ARG A 48 3.21 5.44 10.51
CA ARG A 48 2.79 4.75 11.74
C ARG A 48 1.43 4.10 11.58
N GLY A 49 1.08 3.16 12.44
CA GLY A 49 -0.31 2.75 12.61
C GLY A 49 -1.20 3.88 13.10
N TYR A 50 -2.51 3.76 12.92
CA TYR A 50 -3.51 4.70 13.44
C TYR A 50 -3.94 4.24 14.82
N THR A 51 -3.91 5.13 15.80
CA THR A 51 -4.26 4.84 17.21
C THR A 51 -5.36 5.76 17.74
N SER A 52 -5.80 6.75 16.95
CA SER A 52 -6.79 7.75 17.37
C SER A 52 -7.82 7.98 16.27
N VAL A 53 -9.07 8.18 16.68
CA VAL A 53 -10.19 8.55 15.79
C VAL A 53 -10.04 9.94 15.19
N ASP A 54 -9.25 10.80 15.87
CA ASP A 54 -8.95 12.19 15.50
C ASP A 54 -7.55 12.33 14.88
N ASP A 55 -7.02 11.26 14.29
CA ASP A 55 -5.70 11.29 13.67
C ASP A 55 -5.64 12.36 12.56
N ALA A 56 -4.66 13.27 12.65
CA ALA A 56 -4.50 14.39 11.73
C ALA A 56 -4.28 13.94 10.27
N ARG A 57 -3.83 12.69 10.05
CA ARG A 57 -3.66 12.13 8.71
C ARG A 57 -4.99 11.92 7.99
N PHE A 58 -6.10 11.71 8.71
CA PHE A 58 -7.42 11.64 8.08
C PHE A 58 -7.76 12.93 7.35
N LYS A 59 -7.51 14.08 7.99
CA LYS A 59 -7.68 15.39 7.36
C LYS A 59 -6.79 15.54 6.12
N PHE A 60 -5.52 15.13 6.21
CA PHE A 60 -4.64 15.16 5.06
C PHE A 60 -5.16 14.31 3.89
N LEU A 61 -5.69 13.12 4.15
CA LEU A 61 -6.27 12.26 3.12
C LEU A 61 -7.49 12.92 2.44
N ASP A 62 -8.35 13.59 3.21
CA ASP A 62 -9.47 14.36 2.68
C ASP A 62 -8.99 15.55 1.83
N ASP A 63 -8.00 16.30 2.32
CA ASP A 63 -7.38 17.42 1.61
C ASP A 63 -6.71 16.95 0.30
N PHE A 64 -6.13 15.75 0.27
CA PHE A 64 -5.57 15.13 -0.93
C PHE A 64 -6.65 14.80 -1.97
N LEU A 65 -7.83 14.31 -1.55
CA LEU A 65 -8.95 14.11 -2.46
C LEU A 65 -9.48 15.42 -3.04
N ILE A 66 -9.53 16.47 -2.22
CA ILE A 66 -9.89 17.83 -2.66
C ILE A 66 -8.91 18.31 -3.72
N TYR A 67 -7.60 18.17 -3.49
CA TYR A 67 -6.56 18.50 -4.47
C TYR A 67 -6.79 17.80 -5.83
N LEU A 68 -7.06 16.49 -5.83
CA LEU A 68 -7.31 15.73 -7.07
C LEU A 68 -8.60 16.18 -7.78
N ARG A 69 -9.66 16.44 -7.01
CA ARG A 69 -10.92 16.95 -7.54
C ARG A 69 -10.72 18.32 -8.20
N ASP A 70 -10.00 19.21 -7.54
CA ASP A 70 -9.78 20.56 -8.04
C ASP A 70 -8.89 20.54 -9.28
N TRP A 71 -7.87 19.67 -9.33
CA TRP A 71 -7.10 19.41 -10.56
C TRP A 71 -7.99 18.89 -11.69
N LYS A 72 -8.87 17.92 -11.44
CA LYS A 72 -9.84 17.42 -12.43
C LYS A 72 -10.74 18.54 -12.94
N ASN A 73 -11.27 19.37 -12.04
CA ASN A 73 -12.14 20.51 -12.39
C ASN A 73 -11.39 21.54 -13.24
N LEU A 74 -10.11 21.80 -12.97
CA LEU A 74 -9.29 22.68 -13.79
C LEU A 74 -9.09 22.14 -15.21
N VAL A 75 -8.80 20.84 -15.36
CA VAL A 75 -8.68 20.19 -16.67
C VAL A 75 -10.02 20.23 -17.42
N GLU A 76 -11.13 20.07 -16.71
CA GLU A 76 -12.47 20.18 -17.28
C GLU A 76 -12.88 21.63 -17.61
N ALA A 77 -12.43 22.63 -16.85
CA ALA A 77 -12.69 24.04 -17.15
C ALA A 77 -11.88 24.51 -18.36
N LYS A 78 -10.67 23.97 -18.57
CA LYS A 78 -9.86 24.15 -19.78
C LYS A 78 -10.50 23.57 -21.06
N LYS A 79 -11.69 22.96 -20.98
CA LYS A 79 -12.51 22.58 -22.14
C LYS A 79 -12.80 23.75 -23.10
N ALA A 80 -12.56 25.00 -22.69
CA ALA A 80 -12.69 26.19 -23.54
C ALA A 80 -11.59 26.36 -24.62
N GLU A 81 -10.51 25.57 -24.61
CA GLU A 81 -9.33 25.78 -25.48
C GLU A 81 -9.15 24.71 -26.60
N ASN A 82 -10.22 24.27 -27.28
CA ASN A 82 -10.14 23.40 -28.48
C ASN A 82 -9.35 22.06 -28.34
N LEU A 83 -9.11 21.56 -27.12
CA LEU A 83 -8.38 20.30 -26.90
C LEU A 83 -9.23 19.07 -27.27
N THR A 84 -8.62 18.10 -27.95
CA THR A 84 -9.25 16.80 -28.25
C THR A 84 -9.50 15.99 -26.98
N ALA A 85 -10.41 15.01 -27.04
CA ALA A 85 -10.67 14.13 -25.90
C ALA A 85 -9.44 13.35 -25.43
N SER A 86 -8.58 12.95 -26.37
CA SER A 86 -7.33 12.23 -26.08
C SER A 86 -6.33 13.12 -25.32
N GLU A 87 -6.13 14.36 -25.78
CA GLU A 87 -5.23 15.32 -25.12
C GLU A 87 -5.71 15.63 -23.69
N ARG A 88 -7.01 15.80 -23.50
CA ARG A 88 -7.59 16.00 -22.17
C ARG A 88 -7.38 14.81 -21.24
N ASN A 89 -7.58 13.58 -21.75
CA ASN A 89 -7.38 12.37 -20.96
C ASN A 89 -5.91 12.19 -20.52
N ARG A 90 -4.95 12.82 -21.22
CA ARG A 90 -3.54 12.84 -20.83
C ARG A 90 -3.19 13.91 -19.78
N MET A 91 -4.08 14.86 -19.52
CA MET A 91 -3.84 15.97 -18.58
C MET A 91 -4.23 15.66 -17.13
N PHE A 92 -4.87 14.51 -16.90
CA PHE A 92 -5.27 14.03 -15.59
C PHE A 92 -4.97 12.54 -15.45
N ILE A 93 -4.95 12.03 -14.22
CA ILE A 93 -4.89 10.59 -13.98
C ILE A 93 -6.11 9.88 -14.59
N SER A 94 -5.96 8.60 -14.91
CA SER A 94 -7.06 7.83 -15.52
C SER A 94 -8.30 7.83 -14.63
N ALA A 95 -9.50 7.81 -15.24
CA ALA A 95 -10.75 7.75 -14.49
C ALA A 95 -10.82 6.54 -13.52
N PRO A 96 -10.38 5.32 -13.91
CA PRO A 96 -10.27 4.20 -12.96
C PRO A 96 -9.34 4.49 -11.79
N THR A 97 -8.17 5.08 -12.04
CA THR A 97 -7.20 5.43 -10.98
C THR A 97 -7.79 6.46 -10.01
N TYR A 98 -8.42 7.52 -10.52
CA TYR A 98 -9.05 8.54 -9.70
C TYR A 98 -10.17 7.96 -8.82
N ASN A 99 -11.05 7.14 -9.41
CA ASN A 99 -12.12 6.49 -8.67
C ASN A 99 -11.57 5.52 -7.61
N GLY A 100 -10.55 4.75 -7.97
CA GLY A 100 -9.86 3.84 -7.04
C GLY A 100 -9.29 4.59 -5.84
N ILE A 101 -8.56 5.68 -6.06
CA ILE A 101 -8.02 6.51 -4.97
C ILE A 101 -9.14 7.05 -4.07
N ARG A 102 -10.22 7.56 -4.68
CA ARG A 102 -11.36 8.14 -3.94
C ARG A 102 -12.00 7.10 -3.01
N VAL A 103 -12.33 5.92 -3.56
CA VAL A 103 -12.94 4.83 -2.80
C VAL A 103 -11.98 4.34 -1.71
N THR A 104 -10.71 4.12 -2.04
CA THR A 104 -9.69 3.68 -1.07
C THR A 104 -9.60 4.63 0.11
N VAL A 105 -9.48 5.95 -0.12
CA VAL A 105 -9.39 6.92 0.97
C VAL A 105 -10.66 6.93 1.81
N GLN A 106 -11.83 7.04 1.18
CA GLN A 106 -13.11 7.14 1.89
C GLN A 106 -13.36 5.89 2.74
N SER A 107 -13.23 4.70 2.14
CA SER A 107 -13.37 3.43 2.84
C SER A 107 -12.34 3.24 3.94
N PHE A 108 -11.07 3.59 3.69
CA PHE A 108 -10.03 3.46 4.70
C PHE A 108 -10.28 4.33 5.92
N VAL A 109 -10.64 5.61 5.72
CA VAL A 109 -10.94 6.54 6.82
C VAL A 109 -12.12 6.04 7.64
N GLU A 110 -13.20 5.63 6.97
CA GLU A 110 -14.42 5.14 7.63
C GLU A 110 -14.15 3.86 8.43
N VAL A 111 -13.55 2.84 7.81
CA VAL A 111 -13.22 1.57 8.47
C VAL A 111 -12.25 1.78 9.63
N THR A 112 -11.22 2.61 9.44
CA THR A 112 -10.23 2.86 10.49
C THR A 112 -10.87 3.54 11.70
N ARG A 113 -11.69 4.59 11.48
CA ARG A 113 -12.42 5.24 12.57
C ARG A 113 -13.37 4.26 13.27
N TYR A 114 -14.12 3.48 12.49
CA TYR A 114 -15.03 2.48 13.04
C TYR A 114 -14.30 1.49 13.95
N LEU A 115 -13.19 0.89 13.48
CA LEU A 115 -12.41 -0.06 14.26
C LEU A 115 -11.88 0.55 15.57
N LEU A 116 -11.33 1.77 15.51
CA LEU A 116 -10.80 2.46 16.68
C LEU A 116 -11.91 2.82 17.68
N GLN A 117 -13.09 3.23 17.21
CA GLN A 117 -14.26 3.50 18.06
C GLN A 117 -14.78 2.23 18.76
N HIS A 118 -14.61 1.07 18.14
CA HIS A 118 -15.10 -0.22 18.64
C HIS A 118 -14.03 -1.04 19.37
N GLY A 119 -12.99 -0.38 19.90
CA GLY A 119 -12.05 -0.98 20.84
C GLY A 119 -10.79 -1.60 20.20
N CYS A 120 -10.57 -1.45 18.90
CA CYS A 120 -9.26 -1.76 18.33
C CYS A 120 -8.23 -0.74 18.83
N ALA A 121 -7.17 -1.22 19.49
CA ALA A 121 -6.11 -0.34 20.01
C ALA A 121 -5.38 0.42 18.90
N PHE A 122 -5.28 -0.18 17.71
CA PHE A 122 -4.66 0.43 16.54
C PHE A 122 -5.10 -0.25 15.25
N VAL A 123 -4.83 0.40 14.12
CA VAL A 123 -5.00 -0.13 12.76
C VAL A 123 -3.68 0.03 12.00
N LEU A 124 -3.22 -1.04 11.35
CA LEU A 124 -2.04 -1.03 10.48
C LEU A 124 -2.48 -1.05 9.01
N PRO A 125 -2.32 0.06 8.27
CA PRO A 125 -2.78 0.16 6.89
C PRO A 125 -2.21 -0.92 5.96
N ARG A 126 -0.95 -1.35 6.18
CA ARG A 126 -0.32 -2.41 5.38
C ARG A 126 -1.09 -3.73 5.40
N LYS A 127 -1.91 -3.98 6.43
CA LYS A 127 -2.71 -5.21 6.51
C LYS A 127 -3.97 -5.17 5.65
N MET A 128 -4.29 -4.03 5.05
CA MET A 128 -5.46 -3.83 4.19
C MET A 128 -5.13 -3.89 2.69
N CYS A 129 -3.89 -4.21 2.30
CA CYS A 129 -3.49 -4.36 0.89
C CYS A 129 -3.35 -5.84 0.48
N GLN A 130 -3.30 -6.08 -0.83
CA GLN A 130 -3.18 -7.42 -1.41
C GLN A 130 -1.72 -7.90 -1.52
N ASP A 131 -0.73 -7.12 -1.05
CA ASP A 131 0.69 -7.48 -1.11
C ASP A 131 0.98 -8.90 -0.59
N PRO A 132 0.44 -9.37 0.55
CA PRO A 132 0.74 -10.72 1.03
C PRO A 132 0.26 -11.81 0.06
N LEU A 133 -0.84 -11.57 -0.64
CA LEU A 133 -1.37 -12.47 -1.65
C LEU A 133 -0.50 -12.45 -2.92
N GLU A 134 -0.08 -11.26 -3.37
CA GLU A 134 0.84 -11.12 -4.49
C GLU A 134 2.20 -11.76 -4.21
N GLU A 135 2.71 -11.62 -2.98
CA GLU A 135 3.93 -12.28 -2.52
C GLU A 135 3.78 -13.80 -2.53
N HIS A 136 2.64 -14.33 -2.07
CA HIS A 136 2.34 -15.76 -2.14
C HIS A 136 2.34 -16.26 -3.59
N PHE A 137 1.71 -15.55 -4.52
CA PHE A 137 1.79 -15.89 -5.95
C PHE A 137 3.19 -15.71 -6.53
N GLY A 138 3.97 -14.75 -6.04
CA GLY A 138 5.39 -14.58 -6.36
C GLY A 138 6.21 -15.82 -5.97
N ARG A 139 5.98 -16.35 -4.77
CA ARG A 139 6.61 -17.59 -4.29
C ARG A 139 6.28 -18.77 -5.21
N HIS A 140 5.02 -18.94 -5.59
CA HIS A 140 4.59 -19.96 -6.56
C HIS A 140 5.34 -19.86 -7.89
N ARG A 141 5.44 -18.65 -8.46
CA ARG A 141 6.16 -18.41 -9.71
C ARG A 141 7.68 -18.62 -9.58
N SER A 142 8.24 -18.37 -8.40
CA SER A 142 9.68 -18.49 -8.13
C SER A 142 10.15 -19.94 -7.94
N GLN A 143 9.31 -20.82 -7.38
CA GLN A 143 9.65 -22.23 -7.19
C GLN A 143 9.92 -22.94 -8.52
N GLN A 144 9.28 -22.50 -9.59
CA GLN A 144 9.50 -23.00 -10.94
C GLN A 144 10.56 -22.16 -11.66
N ARG A 145 11.84 -22.45 -11.39
CA ARG A 145 13.04 -21.76 -11.95
C ARG A 145 12.88 -21.21 -13.38
N ARG A 146 12.32 -21.99 -14.31
CA ARG A 146 12.11 -21.63 -15.73
C ARG A 146 10.64 -21.56 -16.16
N CYS A 147 9.69 -21.86 -15.27
CA CYS A 147 8.27 -21.89 -15.60
C CYS A 147 7.53 -20.87 -14.72
N SER A 148 7.58 -19.60 -15.09
CA SER A 148 6.92 -18.52 -14.34
C SER A 148 5.38 -18.55 -14.44
N ASN A 149 4.81 -19.48 -15.20
CA ASN A 149 3.37 -19.63 -15.41
C ASN A 149 2.94 -21.08 -15.18
N PRO A 150 2.71 -21.50 -13.92
CA PRO A 150 2.29 -22.86 -13.60
C PRO A 150 0.90 -23.17 -14.17
N THR A 151 0.66 -24.44 -14.52
CA THR A 151 -0.70 -24.93 -14.75
C THR A 151 -1.46 -25.06 -13.43
N LEU A 152 -2.80 -25.15 -13.47
CA LEU A 152 -3.63 -25.36 -12.26
C LEU A 152 -3.17 -26.59 -11.45
N TYR A 153 -2.80 -27.68 -12.12
CA TYR A 153 -2.28 -28.88 -11.45
C TYR A 153 -0.95 -28.62 -10.74
N GLN A 154 -0.05 -27.87 -11.38
CA GLN A 154 1.24 -27.52 -10.78
C GLN A 154 1.08 -26.57 -9.60
N PHE A 155 0.18 -25.58 -9.72
CA PHE A 155 -0.18 -24.68 -8.65
C PHE A 155 -0.74 -25.44 -7.45
N GLY A 156 -1.69 -26.37 -7.68
CA GLY A 156 -2.28 -27.20 -6.62
C GLY A 156 -1.26 -28.07 -5.91
N LYS A 157 -0.32 -28.68 -6.65
CA LYS A 157 0.80 -29.42 -6.06
C LYS A 157 1.71 -28.57 -5.19
N GLN A 158 2.03 -27.36 -5.64
CA GLN A 158 2.86 -26.42 -4.89
C GLN A 158 2.15 -25.90 -3.63
N ALA A 159 0.83 -25.68 -3.70
CA ALA A 159 0.06 -25.17 -2.56
C ALA A 159 0.05 -26.16 -1.39
N ALA A 160 0.17 -27.46 -1.68
CA ALA A 160 0.30 -28.51 -0.67
C ALA A 160 1.73 -28.67 -0.11
N ASP A 161 2.72 -27.95 -0.64
CA ASP A 161 4.11 -28.01 -0.18
C ASP A 161 4.27 -27.25 1.16
N PRO A 162 4.81 -27.88 2.22
CA PRO A 162 5.06 -27.23 3.51
C PRO A 162 5.94 -25.97 3.44
N THR A 163 6.80 -25.87 2.42
CA THR A 163 7.62 -24.67 2.17
C THR A 163 6.81 -23.46 1.69
N MET A 164 5.62 -23.70 1.11
CA MET A 164 4.70 -22.65 0.67
C MET A 164 3.79 -22.15 1.80
N LEU A 165 3.54 -23.00 2.79
CA LEU A 165 2.69 -22.73 3.96
C LEU A 165 3.43 -21.99 5.10
N GLY A 166 4.74 -21.75 4.97
CA GLY A 166 5.53 -21.04 5.99
C GLY A 166 5.90 -21.90 7.21
N PHE A 167 5.70 -23.22 7.16
CA PHE A 167 6.10 -24.15 8.22
C PHE A 167 7.57 -24.58 8.14
N ALA A 168 8.27 -24.25 7.03
CA ALA A 168 9.63 -24.72 6.74
C ALA A 168 10.68 -23.60 6.66
N ASP A 169 10.52 -22.49 7.38
CA ASP A 169 11.61 -21.52 7.62
C ASP A 169 12.48 -21.92 8.83
N ALA A 170 12.91 -23.18 8.86
CA ALA A 170 13.99 -23.64 9.71
C ALA A 170 14.91 -24.54 8.87
N HIS A 171 16.16 -24.12 8.71
CA HIS A 171 17.24 -24.83 8.02
C HIS A 171 17.25 -24.78 6.48
N LYS A 172 17.57 -23.61 5.91
CA LYS A 172 18.60 -23.52 4.84
C LYS A 172 18.98 -22.05 4.57
N GLY A 173 20.23 -21.70 4.92
CA GLY A 173 20.89 -20.51 4.40
C GLY A 173 21.23 -19.42 5.43
N GLN A 174 22.04 -19.74 6.44
CA GLN A 174 22.85 -18.70 7.07
C GLN A 174 23.87 -18.19 6.05
N HIS A 175 23.72 -16.95 5.59
CA HIS A 175 24.86 -16.08 5.28
C HIS A 175 24.46 -14.60 5.46
N LYS A 176 24.90 -14.06 6.61
CA LYS A 176 25.12 -12.65 7.00
C LYS A 176 24.12 -11.58 6.53
N ARG A 177 23.20 -11.23 7.43
CA ARG A 177 23.03 -9.82 7.85
C ARG A 177 22.60 -9.77 9.31
N SER A 178 23.44 -9.15 10.12
CA SER A 178 23.22 -8.89 11.54
C SER A 178 22.17 -7.79 11.69
N GLN A 179 21.05 -8.08 12.33
CA GLN A 179 20.41 -7.16 13.28
C GLN A 179 19.45 -7.93 14.18
N LYS A 180 19.63 -7.73 15.49
CA LYS A 180 18.80 -8.24 16.58
C LYS A 180 17.39 -7.65 16.48
N ASP A 181 16.37 -8.49 16.52
CA ASP A 181 15.07 -8.12 17.05
C ASP A 181 14.56 -9.24 17.96
N ASN A 182 14.44 -8.91 19.24
CA ASN A 182 13.73 -9.69 20.24
C ASN A 182 12.24 -9.34 20.12
N GLY A 183 11.43 -10.25 19.60
CA GLY A 183 9.99 -10.08 19.52
C GLY A 183 9.29 -11.43 19.55
N SER A 184 8.66 -11.73 20.67
CA SER A 184 7.88 -12.94 20.95
C SER A 184 6.85 -13.24 19.86
N CYS A 185 6.97 -14.40 19.23
CA CYS A 185 5.90 -14.96 18.41
C CYS A 185 4.77 -15.43 19.36
N CYS A 186 3.63 -14.76 19.33
CA CYS A 186 2.41 -15.23 19.98
C CYS A 186 1.87 -16.45 19.22
N PRO A 187 1.70 -17.64 19.84
CA PRO A 187 1.05 -18.75 19.20
C PRO A 187 -0.46 -18.61 19.36
N LEU A 188 -1.14 -18.07 18.35
CA LEU A 188 -2.57 -18.36 18.15
C LEU A 188 -2.69 -19.56 17.21
N PHE A 189 -3.57 -20.49 17.60
CA PHE A 189 -3.83 -21.82 17.03
C PHE A 189 -3.00 -22.97 17.59
N LYS A 190 -3.53 -23.60 18.65
CA LYS A 190 -3.37 -25.04 18.85
C LYS A 190 -4.62 -25.74 18.29
N PRO A 191 -4.51 -26.70 17.36
CA PRO A 191 -5.64 -27.51 16.95
C PRO A 191 -6.07 -28.42 18.12
N HIS A 192 -7.38 -28.46 18.36
CA HIS A 192 -8.04 -29.37 19.29
C HIS A 192 -7.79 -30.81 18.81
N GLN A 193 -7.27 -31.68 19.67
CA GLN A 193 -7.27 -33.12 19.40
C GLN A 193 -8.68 -33.65 19.67
N GLU A 194 -9.25 -34.35 18.69
CA GLU A 194 -10.44 -35.19 18.84
C GLU A 194 -10.03 -36.41 19.69
N GLU A 195 -10.75 -36.63 20.79
CA GLU A 195 -10.70 -37.88 21.54
C GLU A 195 -11.70 -38.84 20.90
N ASP A 196 -11.17 -39.94 20.34
CA ASP A 196 -11.96 -41.08 19.87
C ASP A 196 -12.70 -41.74 21.04
N TYR A 197 -14.01 -41.98 20.87
CA TYR A 197 -14.81 -42.91 21.67
C TYR A 197 -15.03 -44.21 20.89
#